data_AF-A0A7J0EEI9-F1
#
_entry.id   AF-A0A7J0EEI9-F1
#
_cell.length_a   1.000
_cell.length_b   1.000
_cell.length_c   1.000
_cell.angle_alpha   90.00
_cell.angle_beta   90.00
_cell.angle_gamma   90.00
#
_symmetry.space_group_name_H-M   'P 1'
#
loop_
_entity.id
_entity.type
_entity.pdbx_description
1 polymer ?
#
loop_
_entity_poly.entity_id
_entity_poly.type
_entity_poly.pdbx_seq_one_letter_code
_entity_poly.pdbx_strand_id
1 'polypeptide(L)'
;MSSRRNNPTTRTMGTRRRLKRICRAEKRPRPTVNGDPCASLSDKLEALKSLIPATDGERNPDELFQETADYIVLLKTQILILQRLVDFYASNQNQNAV
;
A
#
# COMPACT_ATOMS: atom_id res chain seq x y z
N MET A 1 -8.69 -67.84 -31.20
CA MET A 1 -10.02 -67.51 -30.61
C MET A 1 -10.25 -66.02 -30.85
N SER A 2 -11.12 -65.69 -31.79
CA SER A 2 -11.28 -64.34 -32.34
C SER A 2 -12.22 -63.46 -31.51
N SER A 3 -11.80 -62.20 -31.41
CA SER A 3 -12.56 -61.02 -30.98
C SER A 3 -13.98 -60.92 -31.54
N ARG A 4 -14.93 -60.39 -30.74
CA ARG A 4 -15.65 -59.12 -30.97
C ARG A 4 -16.72 -58.89 -29.90
N ARG A 5 -16.63 -57.71 -29.26
CA ARG A 5 -17.64 -57.09 -28.40
C ARG A 5 -18.90 -56.76 -29.23
N ASN A 6 -20.07 -56.64 -28.58
CA ASN A 6 -20.86 -55.41 -28.59
C ASN A 6 -22.17 -55.47 -27.77
N ASN A 7 -22.51 -54.29 -27.23
CA ASN A 7 -23.80 -53.76 -26.73
C ASN A 7 -24.04 -53.82 -25.20
N PRO A 8 -24.85 -52.93 -24.58
CA PRO A 8 -25.51 -51.73 -25.10
C PRO A 8 -25.33 -50.46 -24.22
N THR A 9 -25.65 -49.32 -24.83
CA THR A 9 -25.89 -48.02 -24.19
C THR A 9 -27.01 -48.08 -23.14
N THR A 10 -26.72 -47.71 -21.89
CA THR A 10 -27.74 -47.26 -20.93
C THR A 10 -27.24 -46.07 -20.11
N ARG A 11 -27.88 -44.93 -20.35
CA ARG A 11 -27.79 -43.71 -19.53
C ARG A 11 -28.25 -44.05 -18.12
N THR A 12 -27.38 -43.87 -17.13
CA THR A 12 -27.81 -43.77 -15.72
C THR A 12 -27.27 -42.47 -15.15
N MET A 13 -28.20 -41.54 -14.91
CA MET A 13 -27.98 -40.31 -14.17
C MET A 13 -27.63 -40.67 -12.72
N GLY A 14 -26.36 -40.52 -12.36
CA GLY A 14 -25.88 -40.68 -10.99
C GLY A 14 -25.27 -39.36 -10.51
N THR A 15 -26.10 -38.53 -9.89
CA THR A 15 -25.75 -37.30 -9.17
C THR A 15 -24.50 -37.46 -8.31
N ARG A 16 -23.39 -36.86 -8.73
CA ARG A 16 -22.32 -36.44 -7.82
C ARG A 16 -22.28 -34.92 -7.83
N ARG A 17 -23.03 -34.33 -6.90
CA ARG A 17 -22.93 -32.93 -6.50
C ARG A 17 -21.51 -32.68 -6.01
N ARG A 18 -20.58 -32.38 -6.91
CA ARG A 18 -19.31 -31.78 -6.54
C ARG A 18 -19.63 -30.31 -6.34
N LEU A 19 -20.00 -29.95 -5.11
CA LEU A 19 -19.94 -28.58 -4.62
C LEU A 19 -18.49 -28.13 -4.76
N LYS A 20 -18.16 -27.63 -5.95
CA LYS A 20 -17.01 -26.79 -6.19
C LYS A 20 -17.31 -25.52 -5.38
N ARG A 21 -16.93 -25.55 -4.09
CA ARG A 21 -16.61 -24.34 -3.35
C ARG A 21 -15.42 -23.72 -4.07
N ILE A 22 -15.70 -23.05 -5.19
CA ILE A 22 -14.86 -21.98 -5.67
C ILE A 22 -15.09 -20.90 -4.63
N CYS A 23 -14.27 -20.94 -3.58
CA CYS A 23 -14.16 -19.85 -2.65
C CYS A 23 -13.88 -18.61 -3.50
N ARG A 24 -14.91 -17.79 -3.69
CA ARG A 24 -14.78 -16.40 -4.09
C ARG A 24 -13.99 -15.71 -2.99
N ALA A 25 -12.67 -15.79 -3.07
CA ALA A 25 -11.81 -14.81 -2.43
C ALA A 25 -11.60 -13.74 -3.49
N GLU A 26 -12.59 -12.87 -3.67
CA GLU A 26 -12.32 -11.53 -4.16
C GLU A 26 -11.34 -10.92 -3.16
N LYS A 27 -10.04 -11.04 -3.47
CA LYS A 27 -9.03 -10.19 -2.86
C LYS A 27 -9.27 -8.80 -3.42
N ARG A 28 -10.27 -8.10 -2.88
CA ARG A 28 -10.32 -6.64 -2.95
C ARG A 28 -8.95 -6.18 -2.45
N PRO A 29 -8.13 -5.50 -3.26
CA PRO A 29 -6.96 -4.84 -2.72
C PRO A 29 -7.49 -3.80 -1.74
N ARG A 30 -7.36 -4.08 -0.45
CA ARG A 30 -7.41 -3.01 0.55
C ARG A 30 -6.24 -2.10 0.21
N PRO A 31 -6.41 -0.78 0.13
CA PRO A 31 -5.26 0.11 0.07
C PRO A 31 -4.53 -0.09 1.40
N THR A 32 -3.43 -0.84 1.39
CA THR A 32 -2.54 -0.92 2.53
C THR A 32 -1.88 0.45 2.62
N VAL A 33 -2.44 1.31 3.45
CA VAL A 33 -1.89 2.64 3.75
C VAL A 33 -0.49 2.51 4.37
N ASN A 34 -0.07 1.32 4.79
CA ASN A 34 1.21 1.07 5.42
C ASN A 34 1.85 -0.23 4.89
N GLY A 35 2.67 -0.12 3.84
CA GLY A 35 3.73 -1.07 3.45
C GLY A 35 3.32 -2.51 3.10
N ASP A 36 4.12 -3.18 2.28
CA ASP A 36 4.06 -4.63 2.18
C ASP A 36 4.61 -5.22 3.50
N PRO A 37 3.84 -6.00 4.29
CA PRO A 37 4.36 -6.67 5.47
C PRO A 37 5.52 -7.62 5.17
N CYS A 38 5.69 -8.01 3.89
CA CYS A 38 6.79 -8.82 3.40
C CYS A 38 8.02 -8.00 2.95
N ALA A 39 7.96 -6.66 2.95
CA ALA A 39 9.10 -5.83 2.57
C ALA A 39 10.26 -6.04 3.55
N SER A 40 11.44 -6.32 3.00
CA SER A 40 12.65 -6.51 3.77
C SER A 40 13.06 -5.21 4.46
N LEU A 41 13.89 -5.30 5.50
CA LEU A 41 14.46 -4.12 6.14
C LEU A 41 15.22 -3.24 5.13
N SER A 42 15.93 -3.87 4.18
CA SER A 42 16.62 -3.18 3.09
C SER A 42 15.66 -2.35 2.26
N ASP A 43 14.51 -2.91 1.86
CA ASP A 43 13.53 -2.20 1.05
C ASP A 43 12.96 -0.98 1.80
N LYS A 44 12.75 -1.12 3.11
CA LYS A 44 12.25 -0.01 3.96
C LYS A 44 13.29 1.10 4.10
N LEU A 45 14.57 0.76 4.26
CA LEU A 45 15.64 1.74 4.34
C LEU A 45 15.85 2.45 3.00
N GLU A 46 15.77 1.73 1.89
CA GLU A 46 15.87 2.32 0.56
C GLU A 46 14.69 3.26 0.27
N ALA A 47 13.48 2.86 0.63
CA ALA A 47 12.32 3.74 0.58
C ALA A 47 12.50 4.99 1.45
N LEU A 48 13.07 4.85 2.66
CA LEU A 48 13.32 5.98 3.54
C LEU A 48 14.34 6.98 2.95
N LYS A 49 15.42 6.48 2.33
CA LYS A 49 16.40 7.34 1.62
C LYS A 49 15.73 8.17 0.53
N SER A 50 14.79 7.59 -0.23
CA SER A 50 14.09 8.29 -1.30
C SER A 50 13.19 9.46 -0.84
N LEU A 51 12.83 9.50 0.45
CA LEU A 51 11.95 10.53 1.02
C LEU A 51 12.71 11.74 1.58
N ILE A 52 14.01 11.61 1.82
CA ILE A 52 14.80 12.63 2.51
C ILE A 52 15.59 13.41 1.47
N PRO A 53 15.45 14.74 1.42
CA PRO A 53 16.18 15.58 0.48
C PRO A 53 17.64 15.72 0.92
N ALA A 54 18.45 14.74 0.56
CA ALA A 54 19.90 14.83 0.67
C ALA A 54 20.57 13.86 -0.32
N THR A 55 21.83 14.19 -0.60
CA THR A 55 22.74 13.76 -1.66
C THR A 55 22.84 12.24 -1.91
N ASP A 56 22.86 11.89 -3.19
CA ASP A 56 23.07 10.56 -3.75
C ASP A 56 24.35 9.91 -3.18
N GLY A 57 24.21 9.14 -2.11
CA GLY A 57 25.33 8.57 -1.37
C GLY A 57 24.88 7.43 -0.45
N GLU A 58 25.79 6.48 -0.23
CA GLU A 58 25.58 5.38 0.71
C GLU A 58 25.64 5.93 2.14
N ARG A 59 24.48 6.02 2.79
CA ARG A 59 24.37 6.43 4.20
C ARG A 59 24.28 5.22 5.11
N ASN A 60 24.96 5.33 6.24
CA ASN A 60 24.75 4.41 7.34
C ASN A 60 23.34 4.64 7.94
N PRO A 61 22.71 3.61 8.53
CA PRO A 61 21.36 3.73 9.07
C PRO A 61 21.25 4.80 10.16
N ASP A 62 22.28 5.00 10.98
CA ASP A 62 22.25 5.97 12.07
C ASP A 62 22.19 7.42 11.55
N GLU A 63 22.99 7.74 10.53
CA GLU A 63 22.97 9.03 9.84
C GLU A 63 21.62 9.25 9.14
N LEU A 64 21.11 8.22 8.47
CA LEU A 64 19.81 8.27 7.81
C LEU A 64 18.69 8.61 8.81
N PHE A 65 18.71 8.02 10.00
CA PHE A 65 17.71 8.32 11.03
C PHE A 65 17.86 9.71 11.64
N GLN A 66 19.09 10.20 11.80
CA GLN A 66 19.34 11.58 12.25
C GLN A 66 18.79 12.59 11.23
N GLU A 67 19.14 12.44 9.96
CA GLU A 67 18.64 13.30 8.89
C GLU A 67 17.12 13.20 8.75
N THR A 68 16.54 12.02 8.97
CA THR A 68 15.08 11.83 9.00
C THR A 68 14.47 12.69 10.10
N ALA A 69 15.05 12.66 11.31
CA ALA A 69 14.54 13.41 12.45
C ALA A 69 14.61 14.93 12.17
N ASP A 70 15.74 15.40 11.63
CA ASP A 70 15.93 16.80 11.26
C ASP A 70 14.92 17.22 10.18
N TYR A 71 14.70 16.37 9.17
CA TYR A 71 13.76 16.66 8.10
C TYR A 71 12.30 16.69 8.58
N ILE A 72 11.91 15.80 9.50
CA ILE A 72 10.59 15.85 10.15
C ILE A 72 10.40 17.18 10.88
N VAL A 73 11.41 17.66 11.62
CA VAL A 73 11.35 18.94 12.34
C VAL A 73 11.22 20.11 11.35
N LEU A 74 11.99 20.08 10.26
CA LEU A 74 11.90 21.09 9.20
C LEU A 74 10.48 21.15 8.61
N LEU A 75 9.92 20.01 8.20
CA LEU A 75 8.57 19.94 7.63
C LEU A 75 7.51 20.44 8.61
N LYS A 76 7.59 20.04 9.88
CA LYS A 76 6.66 20.53 10.92
C LYS A 76 6.74 22.05 11.08
N THR A 77 7.95 22.60 11.02
CA THR A 77 8.17 24.04 11.12
C THR A 77 7.59 24.78 9.92
N GLN A 78 7.80 24.26 8.70
CA GLN A 78 7.22 24.82 7.48
C GLN A 78 5.68 24.82 7.53
N ILE A 79 5.07 23.71 7.96
CA ILE A 79 3.60 23.62 8.12
C ILE A 79 3.11 24.65 9.13
N LEU A 80 3.78 24.79 10.27
CA LEU A 80 3.41 25.77 11.29
C LEU A 80 3.44 27.20 10.74
N ILE A 81 4.49 27.57 10.02
CA ILE A 81 4.60 28.91 9.40
C ILE A 81 3.44 29.13 8.42
N LEU A 82 3.17 28.16 7.54
CA LEU A 82 2.08 28.25 6.56
C LEU A 82 0.71 28.39 7.25
N GLN A 83 0.45 27.63 8.31
CA GLN A 83 -0.77 27.76 9.11
C GLN A 83 -0.91 29.17 9.71
N ARG A 84 0.17 29.72 10.30
CA ARG A 84 0.15 31.09 10.84
C ARG A 84 -0.12 32.14 9.78
N LEU A 85 0.45 31.98 8.58
CA LEU A 85 0.19 32.88 7.46
C LEU A 85 -1.29 32.81 7.05
N VAL A 86 -1.85 31.61 6.90
CA VAL A 86 -3.28 31.44 6.59
C VAL A 86 -4.15 32.11 7.65
N ASP A 87 -3.89 31.87 8.94
CA ASP A 87 -4.66 32.45 10.04
C ASP A 87 -4.59 33.98 10.05
N PHE A 88 -3.40 34.54 9.82
CA PHE A 88 -3.17 35.98 9.75
C PHE A 88 -3.99 36.62 8.62
N TYR A 89 -3.93 36.07 7.41
CA TYR A 89 -4.67 36.60 6.27
C TYR A 89 -6.18 36.37 6.37
N ALA A 90 -6.62 35.22 6.90
CA ALA A 90 -8.04 34.94 7.13
C ALA A 90 -8.64 35.92 8.16
N SER A 91 -7.89 36.24 9.22
CA SER A 91 -8.34 37.21 10.24
C SER A 91 -8.44 38.64 9.70
N ASN A 92 -7.52 39.03 8.80
CA ASN A 92 -7.51 40.36 8.19
C ASN A 92 -8.64 40.56 7.16
N GLN A 93 -9.09 39.51 6.47
CA GLN A 93 -10.25 39.62 5.57
C GLN A 93 -11.55 39.92 6.32
N ASN A 94 -11.70 39.42 7.55
CA ASN A 94 -12.89 39.68 8.38
C ASN A 94 -12.91 41.10 8.98
N GLN A 95 -11.76 41.78 9.10
CA GLN A 95 -11.68 43.14 9.63
C GLN A 95 -11.87 44.23 8.55
N ASN A 96 -11.60 43.92 7.28
CA ASN A 96 -11.72 44.88 6.16
C ASN A 96 -13.09 44.81 5.45
N ALA A 97 -14.03 43.98 5.92
CA ALA A 97 -15.36 43.81 5.36
C ALA A 97 -16.45 44.67 6.07
N VAL A 98 -16.05 45.75 6.74
CA VAL A 98 -16.94 46.71 7.42
C VAL A 98 -17.01 48.02 6.65
#